data_AF-A0A232M223-F1
#
_entry.id   AF-A0A232M223-F1
#
_cell.length_a   1.000
_cell.length_b   1.000
_cell.length_c   1.000
_cell.angle_alpha   90.00
_cell.angle_beta   90.00
_cell.angle_gamma   90.00
#
_symmetry.space_group_name_H-M   'P 1'
#
loop_
_entity.id
_entity.type
_entity.pdbx_description
1 polymer ?
#
loop_
_entity_poly.entity_id
_entity_poly.type
_entity_poly.pdbx_seq_one_letter_code
_entity_poly.pdbx_strand_id
1 'polypeptide(L)'
;MSLFGCVPDVLFQIINASDVSTLPALCVLNRTTYQTIKANEMLICTLFLRHHGIATLDPILMLDPTTGHPGSLTIPNLQKFITRQETAGKLAARVARSGWGAWWAIKDAGIDKMDDEADLFRQRVERGVYVVFQMTDIVTRGERRKHQRPGRFALAVRAVRCSLMSRRPSRTCRSREMSYLCYARDITHNYAVLSRELRQEEIGKMLLAFRRKHLDEEREVDFHIALQMLRLLLEMVIFAHGPDDGTTTPCDDSIMWWFLLRQPASSLAHLFLDLPDTKCCSVEDRARRDIIVCNYSGALKEYWSAWLGDPDLDCKNCEAWLRSRSVKPVLNDEGGETYDRYARDWIRQMRGQGEFLLRG
;
A
#
# COMPACT_ATOMS: atom_id res chain seq x y z
N MET A 1 -8.90 -52.16 -8.09
CA MET A 1 -9.91 -51.62 -9.03
C MET A 1 -10.10 -50.15 -8.70
N SER A 2 -9.82 -49.31 -9.67
CA SER A 2 -9.83 -47.85 -9.62
C SER A 2 -11.25 -47.29 -9.53
N LEU A 3 -11.59 -46.67 -8.41
CA LEU A 3 -12.72 -45.73 -8.36
C LEU A 3 -12.21 -44.36 -8.80
N PHE A 4 -11.94 -44.24 -10.11
CA PHE A 4 -12.01 -42.96 -10.82
C PHE A 4 -13.42 -42.89 -11.38
N GLY A 5 -14.28 -42.03 -10.84
CA GLY A 5 -15.68 -41.96 -11.30
C GLY A 5 -16.64 -41.11 -10.48
N CYS A 6 -16.19 -40.44 -9.42
CA CYS A 6 -17.07 -39.57 -8.63
C CYS A 6 -16.85 -38.09 -8.97
N VAL A 7 -17.87 -37.25 -8.77
CA VAL A 7 -17.81 -35.78 -8.90
C VAL A 7 -16.55 -35.13 -8.28
N PRO A 8 -16.00 -35.63 -7.15
CA PRO A 8 -14.72 -35.17 -6.62
C PRO A 8 -13.55 -35.33 -7.58
N ASP A 9 -13.45 -36.44 -8.34
CA ASP A 9 -12.31 -36.72 -9.23
C ASP A 9 -12.29 -35.77 -10.44
N VAL A 10 -13.47 -35.47 -10.99
CA VAL A 10 -13.63 -34.52 -12.10
C VAL A 10 -13.36 -33.09 -11.63
N LEU A 11 -13.87 -32.70 -10.46
CA LEU A 11 -13.52 -31.43 -9.84
C LEU A 11 -12.01 -31.33 -9.62
N PHE A 12 -11.39 -32.41 -9.16
CA PHE A 12 -9.97 -32.47 -8.91
C PHE A 12 -9.13 -32.28 -10.18
N GLN A 13 -9.53 -32.90 -11.29
CA GLN A 13 -8.86 -32.68 -12.58
C GLN A 13 -9.07 -31.28 -13.13
N ILE A 14 -10.28 -30.71 -13.01
CA ILE A 14 -10.54 -29.33 -13.43
C ILE A 14 -9.67 -28.36 -12.61
N ILE A 15 -9.57 -28.55 -11.30
CA ILE A 15 -8.78 -27.67 -10.43
C ILE A 15 -7.28 -27.80 -10.71
N ASN A 16 -6.78 -29.00 -11.01
CA ASN A 16 -5.37 -29.18 -11.38
C ASN A 16 -5.04 -28.62 -12.77
N ALA A 17 -6.00 -28.61 -13.69
CA ALA A 17 -5.79 -28.11 -15.05
C ALA A 17 -6.12 -26.63 -15.25
N SER A 18 -6.63 -25.94 -14.21
CA SER A 18 -7.16 -24.57 -14.32
C SER A 18 -6.54 -23.63 -13.29
N ASP A 19 -6.71 -22.32 -13.53
CA ASP A 19 -6.32 -21.28 -12.56
C ASP A 19 -7.18 -21.36 -11.29
N VAL A 20 -6.62 -20.92 -10.16
CA VAL A 20 -7.27 -20.84 -8.85
C VAL A 20 -8.56 -20.00 -8.90
N SER A 21 -8.66 -19.06 -9.84
CA SER A 21 -9.86 -18.26 -10.11
C SER A 21 -11.06 -19.07 -10.62
N THR A 22 -10.83 -20.30 -11.07
CA THR A 22 -11.86 -21.26 -11.51
C THR A 22 -12.62 -21.86 -10.32
N LEU A 23 -12.00 -21.95 -9.14
CA LEU A 23 -12.59 -22.54 -7.94
C LEU A 23 -13.85 -21.81 -7.45
N PRO A 24 -13.87 -20.46 -7.34
CA PRO A 24 -15.10 -19.71 -7.07
C PRO A 24 -16.21 -19.94 -8.10
N ALA A 25 -15.88 -20.03 -9.39
CA ALA A 25 -16.87 -20.27 -10.44
C ALA A 25 -17.55 -21.65 -10.29
N LEU A 26 -16.76 -22.68 -9.97
CA LEU A 26 -17.27 -24.02 -9.70
C LEU A 26 -18.18 -24.07 -8.47
N CYS A 27 -17.86 -23.29 -7.43
CA CYS A 27 -18.68 -23.17 -6.22
C CYS A 27 -20.09 -22.60 -6.47
N VAL A 28 -20.34 -21.94 -7.60
CA VAL A 28 -21.63 -21.33 -7.92
C VAL A 28 -22.52 -22.24 -8.79
N LEU A 29 -21.96 -23.31 -9.38
CA LEU A 29 -22.67 -24.17 -10.34
C LEU A 29 -23.91 -24.86 -9.74
N ASN A 30 -23.77 -25.49 -8.57
CA ASN A 30 -24.88 -26.06 -7.82
C ASN A 30 -24.48 -26.32 -6.36
N ARG A 31 -25.49 -26.55 -5.50
CA ARG A 31 -25.32 -26.76 -4.05
C ARG A 31 -24.44 -27.98 -3.72
N THR A 32 -24.58 -29.06 -4.47
CA THR A 32 -23.82 -30.30 -4.24
C THR A 32 -22.34 -30.06 -4.49
N THR A 33 -22.00 -29.42 -5.62
CA THR A 33 -20.63 -29.03 -5.98
C THR A 33 -20.02 -28.10 -4.92
N TYR A 34 -20.77 -27.09 -4.47
CA TYR A 34 -20.33 -26.22 -3.37
C TYR A 34 -20.01 -27.00 -2.09
N GLN A 35 -20.91 -27.89 -1.67
CA GLN A 35 -20.73 -28.69 -0.45
C GLN A 35 -19.53 -29.63 -0.56
N THR A 36 -19.34 -30.28 -1.72
CA THR A 36 -18.19 -31.14 -1.98
C THR A 36 -16.88 -30.36 -1.95
N ILE A 37 -16.80 -29.20 -2.60
CA ILE A 37 -15.62 -28.34 -2.57
C ILE A 37 -15.35 -27.87 -1.15
N LYS A 38 -16.38 -27.42 -0.43
CA LYS A 38 -16.22 -26.92 0.93
C LYS A 38 -15.76 -27.99 1.92
N ALA A 39 -16.26 -29.21 1.79
CA ALA A 39 -15.85 -30.35 2.62
C ALA A 39 -14.38 -30.77 2.36
N ASN A 40 -13.85 -30.51 1.16
CA ASN A 40 -12.51 -30.90 0.74
C ASN A 40 -11.57 -29.69 0.55
N GLU A 41 -11.92 -28.53 1.09
CA GLU A 41 -11.29 -27.25 0.77
C GLU A 41 -9.78 -27.26 1.03
N MET A 42 -9.37 -27.75 2.21
CA MET A 42 -7.95 -27.84 2.60
C MET A 42 -7.17 -28.76 1.64
N LEU A 43 -7.73 -29.95 1.35
CA LEU A 43 -7.11 -30.94 0.47
C LEU A 43 -6.91 -30.37 -0.95
N ILE A 44 -7.94 -29.70 -1.47
CA ILE A 44 -7.90 -29.03 -2.77
C ILE A 44 -6.79 -27.98 -2.80
N CYS A 45 -6.72 -27.11 -1.80
CA CYS A 45 -5.71 -26.05 -1.75
C CYS A 45 -4.29 -26.62 -1.65
N THR A 46 -4.07 -27.64 -0.81
CA THR A 46 -2.76 -28.28 -0.65
C THR A 46 -2.29 -28.92 -1.95
N LEU A 47 -3.19 -29.58 -2.68
CA LEU A 47 -2.83 -30.24 -3.92
C LEU A 47 -2.60 -29.26 -5.06
N PHE A 48 -3.36 -28.16 -5.11
CA PHE A 48 -3.09 -27.02 -5.99
C PHE A 48 -1.67 -26.50 -5.77
N LEU A 49 -1.30 -26.18 -4.52
CA LEU A 49 0.04 -25.69 -4.18
C LEU A 49 1.14 -26.68 -4.63
N ARG A 50 0.93 -27.97 -4.39
CA ARG A 50 1.86 -29.03 -4.81
C ARG A 50 1.99 -29.13 -6.34
N HIS A 51 0.88 -29.02 -7.06
CA HIS A 51 0.86 -29.10 -8.52
C HIS A 51 1.61 -27.92 -9.16
N HIS A 52 1.43 -26.72 -8.62
CA HIS A 52 2.10 -25.50 -9.09
C HIS A 52 3.52 -25.32 -8.52
N GLY A 53 4.07 -26.32 -7.82
CA GLY A 53 5.43 -26.27 -7.29
C GLY A 53 5.64 -25.24 -6.16
N ILE A 54 4.56 -24.77 -5.53
CA ILE A 54 4.63 -23.80 -4.43
C ILE A 54 4.93 -24.56 -3.14
N ALA A 55 6.22 -24.67 -2.82
CA ALA A 55 6.70 -25.45 -1.69
C ALA A 55 6.36 -24.82 -0.33
N THR A 56 6.34 -23.48 -0.25
CA THR A 56 6.12 -22.74 0.99
C THR A 56 5.26 -21.50 0.76
N LEU A 57 4.28 -21.28 1.64
CA LEU A 57 3.51 -20.05 1.69
C LEU A 57 4.30 -18.99 2.44
N ASP A 58 4.48 -17.81 1.87
CA ASP A 58 5.07 -16.69 2.60
C ASP A 58 4.15 -16.31 3.78
N PRO A 59 4.68 -16.27 5.02
CA PRO A 59 3.87 -16.04 6.20
C PRO A 59 3.18 -14.67 6.16
N ILE A 60 3.83 -13.63 5.64
CA ILE A 60 3.29 -12.26 5.61
C ILE A 60 2.04 -12.20 4.74
N LEU A 61 2.06 -12.84 3.57
CA LEU A 61 0.90 -12.87 2.66
C LEU A 61 -0.28 -13.66 3.25
N MET A 62 -0.02 -14.59 4.15
CA MET A 62 -1.03 -15.41 4.81
C MET A 62 -1.57 -14.80 6.10
N LEU A 63 -1.00 -13.71 6.62
CA LEU A 63 -1.46 -13.09 7.87
C LEU A 63 -2.85 -12.47 7.72
N ASP A 64 -3.71 -12.71 8.70
CA ASP A 64 -4.94 -11.93 8.84
C ASP A 64 -4.59 -10.51 9.33
N PRO A 65 -4.98 -9.45 8.61
CA PRO A 65 -4.62 -8.06 8.93
C PRO A 65 -5.31 -7.52 10.19
N THR A 66 -6.30 -8.23 10.73
CA THR A 66 -7.05 -7.79 11.91
C THR A 66 -6.46 -8.39 13.19
N THR A 67 -6.08 -9.65 13.13
CA THR A 67 -5.65 -10.46 14.27
C THR A 67 -4.14 -10.69 14.30
N GLY A 68 -3.47 -10.60 13.15
CA GLY A 68 -2.06 -10.95 13.00
C GLY A 68 -1.78 -12.45 13.17
N HIS A 69 -2.82 -13.29 13.12
CA HIS A 69 -2.64 -14.74 13.12
C HIS A 69 -2.52 -15.28 11.69
N PRO A 70 -1.80 -16.40 11.49
CA PRO A 70 -1.79 -17.09 10.21
C PRO A 70 -3.23 -17.43 9.79
N GLY A 71 -3.60 -17.04 8.57
CA GLY A 71 -4.89 -17.37 7.98
C GLY A 71 -4.99 -18.86 7.70
N SER A 72 -6.21 -19.40 7.81
CA SER A 72 -6.48 -20.77 7.38
C SER A 72 -6.34 -20.90 5.87
N LEU A 73 -5.87 -22.07 5.41
CA LEU A 73 -5.79 -22.39 3.99
C LEU A 73 -7.21 -22.67 3.45
N THR A 74 -7.85 -21.62 2.97
CA THR A 74 -9.16 -21.64 2.32
C THR A 74 -9.01 -21.18 0.87
N ILE A 75 -9.98 -21.50 0.01
CA ILE A 75 -9.94 -21.10 -1.40
C ILE A 75 -9.79 -19.57 -1.57
N PRO A 76 -10.54 -18.73 -0.83
CA PRO A 76 -10.37 -17.28 -0.94
C PRO A 76 -8.98 -16.80 -0.50
N ASN A 77 -8.41 -17.39 0.56
CA ASN A 77 -7.07 -17.03 1.04
C ASN A 77 -5.98 -17.50 0.08
N LEU A 78 -6.14 -18.68 -0.53
CA LEU A 78 -5.24 -19.17 -1.58
C LEU A 78 -5.28 -18.27 -2.80
N GLN A 79 -6.47 -17.90 -3.29
CA GLN A 79 -6.60 -16.98 -4.42
C GLN A 79 -5.96 -15.61 -4.11
N LYS A 80 -6.21 -15.07 -2.90
CA LYS A 80 -5.57 -13.83 -2.43
C LYS A 80 -4.05 -13.97 -2.40
N PHE A 81 -3.53 -15.10 -1.91
CA PHE A 81 -2.09 -15.39 -1.84
C PHE A 81 -1.46 -15.40 -3.23
N ILE A 82 -1.98 -16.22 -4.15
CA ILE A 82 -1.45 -16.37 -5.53
C ILE A 82 -1.47 -15.03 -6.25
N THR A 83 -2.62 -14.34 -6.22
CA THR A 83 -2.76 -13.03 -6.88
C THR A 83 -1.74 -12.03 -6.36
N ARG A 84 -1.51 -12.00 -5.03
CA ARG A 84 -0.53 -11.10 -4.42
C ARG A 84 0.90 -11.48 -4.76
N GLN A 85 1.24 -12.75 -4.68
CA GLN A 85 2.56 -13.23 -5.03
C GLN A 85 2.90 -12.87 -6.47
N GLU A 86 2.01 -13.16 -7.42
CA GLU A 86 2.19 -12.80 -8.83
C GLU A 86 2.29 -11.29 -9.05
N THR A 87 1.41 -10.52 -8.39
CA THR A 87 1.42 -9.05 -8.52
C THR A 87 2.73 -8.46 -7.99
N ALA A 88 3.18 -8.91 -6.82
CA ALA A 88 4.44 -8.47 -6.24
C ALA A 88 5.64 -8.88 -7.10
N GLY A 89 5.66 -10.10 -7.64
CA GLY A 89 6.69 -10.55 -8.57
C GLY A 89 6.76 -9.68 -9.84
N LYS A 90 5.60 -9.34 -10.42
CA LYS A 90 5.52 -8.44 -11.59
C LYS A 90 5.97 -7.01 -11.25
N LEU A 91 5.54 -6.47 -10.10
CA LEU A 91 5.97 -5.15 -9.61
C LEU A 91 7.48 -5.11 -9.37
N ALA A 92 8.04 -6.12 -8.71
CA ALA A 92 9.46 -6.24 -8.46
C ALA A 92 10.27 -6.33 -9.76
N ALA A 93 9.81 -7.13 -10.73
CA ALA A 93 10.42 -7.21 -12.05
C ALA A 93 10.35 -5.87 -12.81
N ARG A 94 9.24 -5.12 -12.67
CA ARG A 94 9.12 -3.76 -13.24
C ARG A 94 10.09 -2.80 -12.57
N VAL A 95 10.18 -2.81 -11.24
CA VAL A 95 11.14 -2.00 -10.47
C VAL A 95 12.58 -2.31 -10.89
N ALA A 96 12.94 -3.58 -10.99
CA ALA A 96 14.26 -4.02 -11.45
C ALA A 96 14.55 -3.52 -12.88
N ARG A 97 13.57 -3.59 -13.81
CA ARG A 97 13.77 -3.07 -15.16
C ARG A 97 13.87 -1.54 -15.23
N SER A 98 13.01 -0.81 -14.51
CA SER A 98 12.93 0.66 -14.60
C SER A 98 14.03 1.38 -13.83
N GLY A 99 14.35 0.93 -12.62
CA GLY A 99 15.34 1.57 -11.74
C GLY A 99 16.74 0.97 -11.85
N TRP A 100 16.84 -0.29 -12.29
CA TRP A 100 18.10 -1.05 -12.37
C TRP A 100 18.55 -1.23 -13.84
N GLY A 101 17.63 -1.50 -14.78
CA GLY A 101 17.94 -1.72 -16.20
C GLY A 101 18.70 -0.57 -16.90
N ALA A 102 18.40 0.68 -16.56
CA ALA A 102 19.14 1.85 -17.09
C ALA A 102 20.57 1.96 -16.55
N TRP A 103 20.84 1.40 -15.36
CA TRP A 103 22.16 1.39 -14.74
C TRP A 103 22.99 0.18 -15.21
N TRP A 104 22.35 -0.98 -15.46
CA TRP A 104 23.03 -2.15 -16.05
C TRP A 104 23.51 -1.94 -17.48
N ALA A 105 22.80 -1.11 -18.26
CA ALA A 105 23.27 -0.69 -19.58
C ALA A 105 24.60 0.10 -19.55
N ILE A 106 25.04 0.55 -18.37
CA ILE A 106 26.24 1.37 -18.15
C ILE A 106 27.40 0.53 -17.57
N LYS A 107 27.12 -0.60 -16.90
CA LYS A 107 28.17 -1.48 -16.37
C LYS A 107 28.58 -2.51 -17.43
N ASP A 108 29.77 -2.37 -18.01
CA ASP A 108 30.43 -3.41 -18.82
C ASP A 108 31.01 -4.55 -17.94
N ALA A 109 30.19 -5.18 -17.08
CA ALA A 109 30.57 -6.38 -16.35
C ALA A 109 30.02 -7.63 -17.04
N GLY A 110 30.70 -8.77 -16.94
CA GLY A 110 30.31 -10.01 -17.62
C GLY A 110 28.88 -10.46 -17.27
N ILE A 111 28.15 -10.91 -18.30
CA ILE A 111 26.71 -11.22 -18.31
C ILE A 111 26.26 -12.12 -17.14
N ASP A 112 27.06 -13.13 -16.77
CA ASP A 112 26.61 -14.16 -15.82
C ASP A 112 26.57 -13.73 -14.34
N LYS A 113 27.42 -12.79 -13.90
CA LYS A 113 27.37 -12.27 -12.50
C LYS A 113 26.30 -11.20 -12.30
N MET A 114 25.76 -10.67 -13.40
CA MET A 114 24.80 -9.57 -13.40
C MET A 114 23.36 -10.03 -13.15
N ASP A 115 23.03 -11.23 -13.63
CA ASP A 115 21.69 -11.79 -13.47
C ASP A 115 21.40 -12.14 -12.00
N ASP A 116 22.39 -12.68 -11.28
CA ASP A 116 22.26 -13.05 -9.86
C ASP A 116 22.01 -11.83 -8.95
N GLU A 117 22.72 -10.72 -9.15
CA GLU A 117 22.54 -9.48 -8.37
C GLU A 117 21.19 -8.81 -8.67
N ALA A 118 20.79 -8.80 -9.94
CA ALA A 118 19.49 -8.29 -10.35
C ALA A 118 18.34 -9.14 -9.81
N ASP A 119 18.50 -10.47 -9.76
CA ASP A 119 17.53 -11.37 -9.17
C ASP A 119 17.45 -11.24 -7.66
N LEU A 120 18.59 -11.07 -6.96
CA LEU A 120 18.60 -10.79 -5.52
C LEU A 120 17.84 -9.49 -5.22
N PHE A 121 18.09 -8.45 -6.02
CA PHE A 121 17.38 -7.17 -5.90
C PHE A 121 15.87 -7.34 -6.13
N ARG A 122 15.48 -8.03 -7.21
CA ARG A 122 14.08 -8.33 -7.49
C ARG A 122 13.43 -9.09 -6.34
N GLN A 123 14.08 -10.11 -5.80
CA GLN A 123 13.55 -10.89 -4.68
C GLN A 123 13.37 -10.04 -3.41
N ARG A 124 14.32 -9.16 -3.08
CA ARG A 124 14.17 -8.24 -1.93
C ARG A 124 13.02 -7.27 -2.11
N VAL A 125 12.89 -6.67 -3.29
CA VAL A 125 11.75 -5.80 -3.60
C VAL A 125 10.44 -6.60 -3.50
N GLU A 126 10.37 -7.81 -4.05
CA GLU A 126 9.18 -8.65 -3.99
C GLU A 126 8.75 -8.93 -2.55
N ARG A 127 9.69 -9.35 -1.68
CA ARG A 127 9.44 -9.59 -0.26
C ARG A 127 8.99 -8.34 0.48
N GLY A 128 9.55 -7.18 0.16
CA GLY A 128 9.12 -5.90 0.71
C GLY A 128 7.72 -5.49 0.25
N VAL A 129 7.35 -5.78 -1.00
CA VAL A 129 5.99 -5.52 -1.53
C VAL A 129 4.95 -6.37 -0.80
N TYR A 130 5.27 -7.60 -0.36
CA TYR A 130 4.36 -8.39 0.49
C TYR A 130 3.99 -7.64 1.77
N VAL A 131 4.97 -6.98 2.39
CA VAL A 131 4.77 -6.15 3.59
C VAL A 131 3.88 -4.94 3.26
N VAL A 132 4.13 -4.26 2.15
CA VAL A 132 3.30 -3.12 1.68
C VAL A 132 1.83 -3.54 1.50
N PHE A 133 1.57 -4.70 0.89
CA PHE A 133 0.20 -5.22 0.75
C PHE A 133 -0.47 -5.49 2.10
N GLN A 134 0.29 -6.01 3.07
CA GLN A 134 -0.25 -6.27 4.39
C GLN A 134 -0.52 -4.97 5.18
N MET A 135 0.37 -3.99 5.10
CA MET A 135 0.14 -2.66 5.67
C MET A 135 -1.10 -2.01 5.07
N THR A 136 -1.30 -2.12 3.76
CA THR A 136 -2.48 -1.59 3.09
C THR A 136 -3.78 -2.23 3.60
N ASP A 137 -3.78 -3.55 3.82
CA ASP A 137 -4.94 -4.23 4.40
C ASP A 137 -5.24 -3.73 5.82
N ILE A 138 -4.20 -3.52 6.63
CA ILE A 138 -4.33 -2.99 8.00
C ILE A 138 -4.95 -1.59 7.95
N VAL A 139 -4.48 -0.71 7.06
CA VAL A 139 -5.03 0.64 6.87
C VAL A 139 -6.50 0.54 6.45
N THR A 140 -6.78 -0.21 5.39
CA THR A 140 -8.14 -0.39 4.86
C THR A 140 -9.11 -0.91 5.93
N ARG A 141 -8.65 -1.82 6.79
CA ARG A 141 -9.45 -2.34 7.92
C ARG A 141 -9.65 -1.30 9.00
N GLY A 142 -8.61 -0.54 9.39
CA GLY A 142 -8.70 0.56 10.33
C GLY A 142 -9.70 1.63 9.87
N GLU A 143 -9.76 1.89 8.58
CA GLU A 143 -10.71 2.81 7.97
C GLU A 143 -12.14 2.28 7.84
N ARG A 144 -12.33 0.97 7.87
CA ARG A 144 -13.67 0.36 7.89
C ARG A 144 -14.22 0.17 9.30
N ARG A 145 -13.38 0.24 10.34
CA ARG A 145 -13.85 0.21 11.73
C ARG A 145 -14.74 1.43 11.97
N LYS A 146 -16.03 1.17 12.23
CA LYS A 146 -16.99 2.18 12.70
C LYS A 146 -16.44 2.77 13.99
N HIS A 147 -16.56 4.08 14.17
CA HIS A 147 -16.23 4.76 15.43
C HIS A 147 -16.97 4.06 16.58
N GLN A 148 -16.28 3.21 17.35
CA GLN A 148 -16.69 3.04 18.74
C GLN A 148 -16.33 4.36 19.39
N ARG A 149 -17.30 5.26 19.61
CA ARG A 149 -17.06 6.50 20.37
C ARG A 149 -16.41 6.10 21.70
N PRO A 150 -15.11 6.34 21.91
CA PRO A 150 -14.53 6.08 23.22
C PRO A 150 -15.22 7.06 24.18
N GLY A 151 -15.68 6.62 25.35
CA GLY A 151 -16.24 7.54 26.37
C GLY A 151 -15.29 8.70 26.72
N ARG A 152 -13.98 8.51 26.49
CA ARG A 152 -12.92 9.54 26.61
C ARG A 152 -13.01 10.65 25.55
N PHE A 153 -13.62 10.39 24.40
CA PHE A 153 -13.81 11.33 23.30
C PHE A 153 -14.83 12.42 23.68
N ALA A 154 -15.89 12.06 24.40
CA ALA A 154 -16.82 13.03 24.94
C ALA A 154 -16.17 13.96 25.98
N LEU A 155 -15.20 13.46 26.75
CA LEU A 155 -14.45 14.20 27.78
C LEU A 155 -13.37 15.13 27.18
N ALA A 156 -12.56 14.64 26.24
CA ALA A 156 -11.56 15.47 25.54
C ALA A 156 -12.22 16.56 24.70
N VAL A 157 -13.32 16.22 23.99
CA VAL A 157 -14.13 17.20 23.25
C VAL A 157 -14.83 18.18 24.20
N ARG A 158 -15.31 17.75 25.39
CA ARG A 158 -15.81 18.68 26.42
C ARG A 158 -14.72 19.61 26.93
N ALA A 159 -13.51 19.11 27.16
CA ALA A 159 -12.41 19.91 27.68
C ALA A 159 -11.95 20.97 26.67
N VAL A 160 -11.81 20.62 25.39
CA VAL A 160 -11.50 21.56 24.30
C VAL A 160 -12.65 22.55 24.09
N ARG A 161 -13.90 22.08 24.08
CA ARG A 161 -15.09 22.97 24.01
C ARG A 161 -15.16 23.92 25.19
N CYS A 162 -14.84 23.49 26.41
CA CYS A 162 -14.77 24.34 27.60
C CYS A 162 -13.62 25.35 27.53
N SER A 163 -12.45 24.96 27.01
CA SER A 163 -11.28 25.84 26.82
C SER A 163 -11.50 26.90 25.73
N LEU A 164 -12.20 26.55 24.65
CA LEU A 164 -12.61 27.48 23.60
C LEU A 164 -13.79 28.37 24.00
N MET A 165 -14.66 27.92 24.92
CA MET A 165 -15.73 28.73 25.52
C MET A 165 -15.21 29.73 26.57
N SER A 166 -14.10 29.41 27.26
CA SER A 166 -13.46 30.32 28.22
C SER A 166 -12.59 31.38 27.55
N ARG A 167 -12.14 31.16 26.31
CA ARG A 167 -11.61 32.20 25.41
C ARG A 167 -12.76 32.96 24.74
N ARG A 168 -13.48 33.79 25.52
CA ARG A 168 -14.37 34.81 24.93
C ARG A 168 -13.54 35.71 24.01
N PRO A 169 -14.04 36.08 22.82
CA PRO A 169 -13.40 37.13 22.03
C PRO A 169 -13.39 38.41 22.87
N SER A 170 -12.20 38.93 23.18
CA SER A 170 -12.07 40.31 23.59
C SER A 170 -12.75 41.18 22.53
N ARG A 171 -13.65 42.04 23.00
CA ARG A 171 -14.51 42.95 22.24
C ARG A 171 -13.69 43.68 21.18
N THR A 172 -13.76 43.29 19.91
CA THR A 172 -13.47 44.11 18.71
C THR A 172 -13.61 43.26 17.44
N CYS A 173 -14.82 42.77 17.15
CA CYS A 173 -15.17 42.36 15.79
C CYS A 173 -16.54 42.92 15.42
N ARG A 174 -16.58 43.64 14.29
CA ARG A 174 -17.78 44.27 13.74
C ARG A 174 -18.78 43.15 13.38
N SER A 175 -20.03 43.30 13.82
CA SER A 175 -21.13 42.33 13.71
C SER A 175 -21.01 41.06 14.59
N ARG A 176 -21.95 40.94 15.54
CA ARG A 176 -22.12 39.79 16.44
C ARG A 176 -22.44 38.48 15.70
N GLU A 177 -23.11 38.56 14.55
CA GLU A 177 -23.50 37.40 13.75
C GLU A 177 -22.30 36.77 13.03
N MET A 178 -21.39 37.59 12.51
CA MET A 178 -20.22 37.11 11.79
C MET A 178 -19.19 36.47 12.73
N SER A 179 -19.08 36.97 13.97
CA SER A 179 -18.27 36.34 15.02
C SER A 179 -18.80 34.96 15.44
N TYR A 180 -20.12 34.73 15.38
CA TYR A 180 -20.71 33.43 15.73
C TYR A 180 -20.52 32.40 14.62
N LEU A 181 -20.66 32.81 13.35
CA LEU A 181 -20.43 31.94 12.19
C LEU A 181 -18.96 31.50 12.09
N CYS A 182 -18.00 32.41 12.30
CA CYS A 182 -16.59 32.06 12.36
C CYS A 182 -16.30 31.07 13.50
N TYR A 183 -16.85 31.31 14.70
CA TYR A 183 -16.67 30.42 15.85
C TYR A 183 -17.28 29.03 15.63
N ALA A 184 -18.48 28.95 15.03
CA ALA A 184 -19.12 27.68 14.70
C ALA A 184 -18.32 26.89 13.66
N ARG A 185 -17.77 27.58 12.65
CA ARG A 185 -16.86 27.00 11.64
C ARG A 185 -15.58 26.48 12.30
N ASP A 186 -14.95 27.28 13.18
CA ASP A 186 -13.73 26.90 13.90
C ASP A 186 -13.94 25.67 14.80
N ILE A 187 -15.07 25.58 15.52
CA ILE A 187 -15.37 24.41 16.35
C ILE A 187 -15.62 23.17 15.48
N THR A 188 -16.36 23.32 14.39
CA THR A 188 -16.67 22.21 13.49
C THR A 188 -15.40 21.67 12.83
N HIS A 189 -14.54 22.58 12.38
CA HIS A 189 -13.21 22.28 11.86
C HIS A 189 -12.36 21.53 12.91
N ASN A 190 -12.20 22.08 14.11
CA ASN A 190 -11.41 21.45 15.17
C ASN A 190 -11.96 20.07 15.57
N TYR A 191 -13.29 19.92 15.61
CA TYR A 191 -13.92 18.62 15.88
C TYR A 191 -13.60 17.60 14.78
N ALA A 192 -13.72 18.00 13.51
CA ALA A 192 -13.40 17.15 12.37
C ALA A 192 -11.92 16.73 12.38
N VAL A 193 -11.00 17.67 12.62
CA VAL A 193 -9.55 17.39 12.72
C VAL A 193 -9.25 16.40 13.85
N LEU A 194 -9.72 16.66 15.09
CA LEU A 194 -9.43 15.79 16.24
C LEU A 194 -10.03 14.39 16.07
N SER A 195 -11.21 14.28 15.45
CA SER A 195 -11.83 12.97 15.17
C SER A 195 -11.01 12.13 14.19
N ARG A 196 -10.47 12.78 13.16
CA ARG A 196 -9.62 12.14 12.16
C ARG A 196 -8.24 11.83 12.72
N GLU A 197 -7.68 12.69 13.59
CA GLU A 197 -6.36 12.48 14.20
C GLU A 197 -6.33 11.16 14.96
N LEU A 198 -7.29 10.95 15.85
CA LEU A 198 -7.36 9.74 16.66
C LEU A 198 -7.45 8.47 15.78
N ARG A 199 -8.19 8.55 14.68
CA ARG A 199 -8.27 7.45 13.72
C ARG A 199 -6.93 7.17 13.04
N GLN A 200 -6.24 8.21 12.57
CA GLN A 200 -4.93 8.07 11.93
C GLN A 200 -3.88 7.56 12.93
N GLU A 201 -3.96 7.99 14.19
CA GLU A 201 -3.11 7.51 15.28
C GLU A 201 -3.38 6.03 15.60
N GLU A 202 -4.64 5.59 15.64
CA GLU A 202 -5.00 4.17 15.82
C GLU A 202 -4.47 3.31 14.66
N ILE A 203 -4.60 3.78 13.42
CA ILE A 203 -4.02 3.11 12.25
C ILE A 203 -2.50 3.01 12.39
N GLY A 204 -1.82 4.11 12.76
CA GLY A 204 -0.38 4.12 13.00
C GLY A 204 0.04 3.13 14.08
N LYS A 205 -0.72 3.01 15.19
CA LYS A 205 -0.49 2.00 16.24
C LYS A 205 -0.65 0.58 15.72
N MET A 206 -1.65 0.31 14.89
CA MET A 206 -1.86 -1.01 14.29
C MET A 206 -0.71 -1.40 13.37
N LEU A 207 -0.23 -0.46 12.54
CA LEU A 207 0.91 -0.69 11.65
C LEU A 207 2.20 -0.93 12.43
N LEU A 208 2.45 -0.14 13.47
CA LEU A 208 3.61 -0.30 14.35
C LEU A 208 3.59 -1.64 15.11
N ALA A 209 2.42 -2.04 15.61
CA ALA A 209 2.25 -3.33 16.27
C ALA A 209 2.52 -4.50 15.31
N PHE A 210 2.10 -4.39 14.05
CA PHE A 210 2.38 -5.37 13.02
C PHE A 210 3.90 -5.49 12.78
N ARG A 211 4.58 -4.36 12.53
CA ARG A 211 6.04 -4.30 12.34
C ARG A 211 6.79 -5.02 13.45
N ARG A 212 6.58 -4.58 14.69
CA ARG A 212 7.29 -5.11 15.88
C ARG A 212 7.07 -6.60 16.15
N LYS A 213 5.93 -7.14 15.74
CA LYS A 213 5.54 -8.53 16.05
C LYS A 213 5.85 -9.51 14.92
N HIS A 214 5.87 -9.03 13.68
CA HIS A 214 5.86 -9.91 12.50
C HIS A 214 6.99 -9.67 11.51
N LEU A 215 7.74 -8.58 11.62
CA LEU A 215 8.90 -8.33 10.76
C LEU A 215 10.18 -8.58 11.55
N ASP A 216 11.08 -9.36 10.96
CA ASP A 216 12.47 -9.43 11.38
C ASP A 216 13.27 -8.28 10.73
N GLU A 217 14.54 -8.16 11.09
CA GLU A 217 15.41 -7.09 10.58
C GLU A 217 15.54 -7.14 9.06
N GLU A 218 15.63 -8.34 8.47
CA GLU A 218 15.73 -8.47 7.01
C GLU A 218 14.45 -8.01 6.31
N ARG A 219 13.27 -8.39 6.80
CA ARG A 219 11.98 -7.99 6.23
C ARG A 219 11.70 -6.50 6.43
N GLU A 220 12.17 -5.90 7.52
CA GLU A 220 12.14 -4.44 7.69
C GLU A 220 12.98 -3.75 6.60
N VAL A 221 14.21 -4.21 6.37
CA VAL A 221 15.06 -3.66 5.31
C VAL A 221 14.42 -3.86 3.93
N ASP A 222 13.93 -5.06 3.61
CA ASP A 222 13.24 -5.36 2.35
C ASP A 222 12.01 -4.46 2.15
N PHE A 223 11.22 -4.24 3.20
CA PHE A 223 10.09 -3.32 3.19
C PHE A 223 10.51 -1.90 2.82
N HIS A 224 11.55 -1.37 3.46
CA HIS A 224 12.05 -0.02 3.16
C HIS A 224 12.65 0.07 1.74
N ILE A 225 13.33 -0.98 1.25
CA ILE A 225 13.80 -1.04 -0.14
C ILE A 225 12.62 -0.94 -1.12
N ALA A 226 11.61 -1.80 -0.93
CA ALA A 226 10.43 -1.82 -1.81
C ALA A 226 9.70 -0.48 -1.79
N LEU A 227 9.52 0.11 -0.61
CA LEU A 227 8.82 1.39 -0.46
C LEU A 227 9.57 2.52 -1.20
N GLN A 228 10.89 2.62 -1.03
CA GLN A 228 11.71 3.60 -1.75
C GLN A 228 11.63 3.42 -3.26
N MET A 229 11.68 2.18 -3.76
CA MET A 229 11.59 1.92 -5.19
C MET A 229 10.20 2.27 -5.76
N LEU A 230 9.12 1.93 -5.04
CA LEU A 230 7.77 2.32 -5.43
C LEU A 230 7.57 3.83 -5.41
N ARG A 231 8.19 4.54 -4.47
CA ARG A 231 8.22 6.01 -4.46
C ARG A 231 8.91 6.54 -5.71
N LEU A 232 10.09 6.05 -6.06
CA LEU A 232 10.80 6.51 -7.27
C LEU A 232 9.95 6.29 -8.54
N LEU A 233 9.28 5.14 -8.64
CA LEU A 233 8.33 4.90 -9.74
C LEU A 233 7.18 5.92 -9.73
N LEU A 234 6.61 6.20 -8.56
CA LEU A 234 5.54 7.17 -8.41
C LEU A 234 5.98 8.60 -8.75
N GLU A 235 7.18 9.01 -8.33
CA GLU A 235 7.76 10.31 -8.67
C GLU A 235 7.90 10.48 -10.18
N MET A 236 8.36 9.45 -10.88
CA MET A 236 8.44 9.48 -12.36
C MET A 236 7.05 9.60 -13.00
N VAL A 237 6.06 8.87 -12.50
CA VAL A 237 4.68 8.97 -13.00
C VAL A 237 4.10 10.36 -12.75
N ILE A 238 4.27 10.90 -11.54
CA ILE A 238 3.83 12.25 -11.15
C ILE A 238 4.51 13.31 -12.01
N PHE A 239 5.81 13.17 -12.25
CA PHE A 239 6.56 14.09 -13.10
C PHE A 239 6.03 14.08 -14.54
N ALA A 240 5.75 12.90 -15.09
CA ALA A 240 5.24 12.78 -16.47
C ALA A 240 3.76 13.19 -16.61
N HIS A 241 2.93 12.92 -15.60
CA HIS A 241 1.46 12.95 -15.71
C HIS A 241 0.75 13.88 -14.72
N GLY A 242 1.48 14.58 -13.85
CA GLY A 242 0.91 15.55 -12.90
C GLY A 242 0.53 16.88 -13.56
N PRO A 243 -0.33 17.70 -12.96
CA PRO A 243 -0.84 18.95 -13.56
C PRO A 243 0.28 20.00 -13.77
N ASP A 244 0.23 20.75 -14.88
CA ASP A 244 1.23 21.79 -15.24
C ASP A 244 0.97 23.16 -14.54
N ASP A 245 0.16 23.19 -13.50
CA ASP A 245 -0.38 24.44 -12.94
C ASP A 245 0.64 25.28 -12.14
N GLY A 246 1.90 24.84 -12.05
CA GLY A 246 2.99 25.54 -11.37
C GLY A 246 2.80 25.71 -9.85
N THR A 247 1.65 25.31 -9.31
CA THR A 247 1.36 25.33 -7.87
C THR A 247 1.83 24.05 -7.19
N THR A 248 2.04 23.00 -7.98
CA THR A 248 2.45 21.68 -7.52
C THR A 248 3.95 21.64 -7.28
N THR A 249 4.40 21.89 -6.04
CA THR A 249 5.75 21.50 -5.61
C THR A 249 5.75 20.02 -5.21
N PRO A 250 6.39 19.13 -5.99
CA PRO A 250 6.36 17.71 -5.75
C PRO A 250 7.41 17.39 -4.68
N CYS A 251 7.09 17.50 -3.39
CA CYS A 251 8.00 17.05 -2.34
C CYS A 251 7.40 17.07 -0.92
N ASP A 252 6.15 16.64 -0.74
CA ASP A 252 5.77 16.15 0.59
C ASP A 252 5.88 14.62 0.58
N ASP A 253 7.06 14.14 0.97
CA ASP A 253 7.35 12.72 1.16
C ASP A 253 6.24 12.02 1.95
N SER A 254 5.64 12.71 2.94
CA SER A 254 4.58 12.14 3.76
C SER A 254 3.31 11.79 2.98
N ILE A 255 2.97 12.56 1.93
CA ILE A 255 1.81 12.30 1.07
C ILE A 255 2.09 11.12 0.14
N MET A 256 3.31 11.02 -0.41
CA MET A 256 3.69 9.89 -1.25
C MET A 256 3.66 8.58 -0.49
N TRP A 257 4.27 8.57 0.69
CA TRP A 257 4.28 7.42 1.59
C TRP A 257 2.86 7.05 2.05
N TRP A 258 2.06 8.05 2.44
CA TRP A 258 0.66 7.85 2.78
C TRP A 258 -0.12 7.20 1.64
N PHE A 259 0.06 7.70 0.41
CA PHE A 259 -0.63 7.18 -0.77
C PHE A 259 -0.22 5.73 -1.04
N LEU A 260 1.09 5.44 -1.10
CA LEU A 260 1.60 4.09 -1.40
C LEU A 260 1.16 3.04 -0.37
N LEU A 261 1.17 3.38 0.92
CA LEU A 261 0.75 2.47 2.02
C LEU A 261 -0.77 2.24 2.10
N ARG A 262 -1.54 2.86 1.19
CA ARG A 262 -3.00 2.75 1.11
C ARG A 262 -3.48 2.08 -0.16
N GLN A 263 -2.62 1.96 -1.17
CA GLN A 263 -3.03 1.41 -2.45
C GLN A 263 -3.11 -0.12 -2.39
N PRO A 264 -4.28 -0.74 -2.61
CA PRO A 264 -4.37 -2.19 -2.63
C PRO A 264 -3.53 -2.76 -3.78
N ALA A 265 -3.18 -4.04 -3.69
CA ALA A 265 -2.34 -4.70 -4.69
C ALA A 265 -2.82 -4.48 -6.13
N SER A 266 -4.14 -4.52 -6.37
CA SER A 266 -4.74 -4.25 -7.67
C SER A 266 -4.54 -2.80 -8.14
N SER A 267 -4.62 -1.81 -7.24
CA SER A 267 -4.38 -0.41 -7.59
C SER A 267 -2.91 -0.16 -7.91
N LEU A 268 -1.99 -0.77 -7.16
CA LEU A 268 -0.55 -0.70 -7.45
C LEU A 268 -0.21 -1.39 -8.78
N ALA A 269 -0.82 -2.55 -9.07
CA ALA A 269 -0.70 -3.23 -10.36
C ALA A 269 -1.20 -2.32 -11.50
N HIS A 270 -2.39 -1.76 -11.34
CA HIS A 270 -2.95 -0.85 -12.34
C HIS A 270 -2.04 0.35 -12.60
N LEU A 271 -1.51 0.97 -11.55
CA LEU A 271 -0.70 2.17 -11.63
C LEU A 271 0.67 1.93 -12.30
N PHE A 272 1.34 0.82 -11.96
CA PHE A 272 2.74 0.60 -12.34
C PHE A 272 2.96 -0.47 -13.41
N LEU A 273 1.97 -1.31 -13.68
CA LEU A 273 2.03 -2.38 -14.69
C LEU A 273 1.10 -2.09 -15.85
N ASP A 274 -0.18 -1.83 -15.58
CA ASP A 274 -1.18 -1.73 -16.66
C ASP A 274 -1.11 -0.38 -17.39
N LEU A 275 -1.11 0.74 -16.65
CA LEU A 275 -1.17 2.07 -17.24
C LEU A 275 0.02 2.45 -18.12
N PRO A 276 1.29 2.09 -17.80
CA PRO A 276 2.41 2.37 -18.71
C PRO A 276 2.26 1.70 -20.09
N ASP A 277 1.61 0.54 -20.14
CA ASP A 277 1.42 -0.24 -21.36
C ASP A 277 0.17 0.22 -22.14
N THR A 278 -0.77 0.91 -21.49
CA THR A 278 -1.80 1.66 -22.19
C THR A 278 -1.15 2.88 -22.86
N LYS A 279 -1.48 3.16 -24.13
CA LYS A 279 -1.01 4.37 -24.85
C LYS A 279 -1.53 5.64 -24.15
N CYS A 280 -0.90 6.03 -23.07
CA CYS A 280 -1.11 7.30 -22.39
C CYS A 280 -0.31 8.39 -23.11
N CYS A 281 -0.61 9.65 -22.80
CA CYS A 281 0.05 10.83 -23.36
C CYS A 281 1.58 10.65 -23.28
N SER A 282 2.27 10.66 -24.43
CA SER A 282 3.72 10.86 -24.41
C SER A 282 4.03 12.29 -23.94
N VAL A 283 5.24 12.50 -23.42
CA VAL A 283 5.72 13.86 -23.06
C VAL A 283 5.60 14.80 -24.27
N GLU A 284 5.80 14.27 -25.47
CA GLU A 284 5.68 14.97 -26.75
C GLU A 284 4.22 15.28 -27.13
N ASP A 285 3.28 14.38 -26.85
CA ASP A 285 1.85 14.61 -27.08
C ASP A 285 1.34 15.72 -26.16
N ARG A 286 1.78 15.72 -24.90
CA ARG A 286 1.42 16.74 -23.91
C ARG A 286 1.90 18.14 -24.31
N ALA A 287 3.08 18.24 -24.92
CA ALA A 287 3.60 19.50 -25.44
C ALA A 287 2.80 20.05 -26.66
N ARG A 288 1.96 19.23 -27.29
CA ARG A 288 1.28 19.56 -28.56
C ARG A 288 -0.24 19.75 -28.46
N ARG A 289 -0.90 19.40 -27.34
CA ARG A 289 -2.37 19.45 -27.22
C ARG A 289 -2.83 20.04 -25.90
N ASP A 290 -3.78 20.98 -25.97
CA ASP A 290 -4.37 21.65 -24.81
C ASP A 290 -5.33 20.78 -23.97
N ILE A 291 -5.83 19.67 -24.53
CA ILE A 291 -6.76 18.77 -23.82
C ILE A 291 -6.42 17.31 -24.16
N ILE A 292 -5.60 16.68 -23.33
CA ILE A 292 -5.41 15.22 -23.35
C ILE A 292 -6.04 14.63 -22.10
N VAL A 293 -6.97 13.69 -22.29
CA VAL A 293 -7.49 12.86 -21.19
C VAL A 293 -6.39 11.87 -20.80
N CYS A 294 -5.65 12.22 -19.75
CA CYS A 294 -4.59 11.37 -19.20
C CYS A 294 -5.20 10.27 -18.32
N ASN A 295 -5.01 9.01 -18.69
CA ASN A 295 -5.54 7.87 -17.90
C ASN A 295 -4.96 7.85 -16.47
N TYR A 296 -3.73 8.34 -16.27
CA TYR A 296 -3.13 8.50 -14.95
C TYR A 296 -3.84 9.53 -14.07
N SER A 297 -4.52 10.53 -14.62
CA SER A 297 -5.24 11.54 -13.84
C SER A 297 -6.35 10.89 -12.98
N GLY A 298 -7.06 9.91 -13.55
CA GLY A 298 -8.07 9.14 -12.82
C GLY A 298 -7.46 8.26 -11.73
N ALA A 299 -6.39 7.53 -12.05
CA ALA A 299 -5.72 6.63 -11.11
C ALA A 299 -5.02 7.38 -9.95
N LEU A 300 -4.52 8.59 -10.20
CA LEU A 300 -3.90 9.46 -9.20
C LEU A 300 -4.89 10.42 -8.53
N LYS A 301 -6.20 10.30 -8.78
CA LYS A 301 -7.20 11.21 -8.21
C LYS A 301 -7.11 11.31 -6.68
N GLU A 302 -6.93 10.19 -5.99
CA GLU A 302 -6.76 10.17 -4.53
C GLU A 302 -5.47 10.89 -4.09
N TYR A 303 -4.37 10.70 -4.83
CA TYR A 303 -3.12 11.42 -4.60
C TYR A 303 -3.29 12.94 -4.77
N TRP A 304 -3.92 13.37 -5.86
CA TRP A 304 -4.17 14.79 -6.13
C TRP A 304 -5.14 15.42 -5.14
N SER A 305 -6.22 14.71 -4.80
CA SER A 305 -7.15 15.15 -3.75
C SER A 305 -6.44 15.27 -2.40
N ALA A 306 -5.50 14.37 -2.10
CA ALA A 306 -4.71 14.46 -0.90
C ALA A 306 -3.73 15.65 -0.89
N TRP A 307 -3.27 16.07 -2.05
CA TRP A 307 -2.43 17.26 -2.16
C TRP A 307 -3.25 18.57 -2.11
N LEU A 308 -4.47 18.57 -2.67
CA LEU A 308 -5.32 19.75 -2.76
C LEU A 308 -6.02 20.13 -1.45
N GLY A 309 -6.22 19.19 -0.51
CA GLY A 309 -6.99 19.47 0.70
C GLY A 309 -8.40 18.87 0.63
N ASP A 310 -8.92 18.40 1.77
CA ASP A 310 -10.35 18.10 1.90
C ASP A 310 -11.15 19.43 2.03
N PRO A 311 -12.10 19.70 1.12
CA PRO A 311 -12.94 20.88 1.19
C PRO A 311 -13.75 20.96 2.50
N ASP A 312 -14.08 19.83 3.13
CA ASP A 312 -14.80 19.78 4.41
C ASP A 312 -13.93 20.19 5.61
N LEU A 313 -12.61 20.14 5.46
CA LEU A 313 -11.65 20.52 6.50
C LEU A 313 -11.13 21.95 6.34
N ASP A 314 -11.41 22.68 5.25
CA ASP A 314 -11.03 24.09 5.05
C ASP A 314 -9.52 24.44 5.21
N CYS A 315 -8.62 23.47 5.48
CA CYS A 315 -7.21 23.71 5.80
C CYS A 315 -6.29 22.58 5.31
N LYS A 316 -5.46 22.89 4.31
CA LYS A 316 -4.45 21.97 3.75
C LYS A 316 -3.42 21.50 4.78
N ASN A 317 -2.96 22.39 5.67
CA ASN A 317 -1.93 22.08 6.67
C ASN A 317 -2.40 21.05 7.70
N CYS A 318 -3.65 21.14 8.16
CA CYS A 318 -4.23 20.17 9.07
C CYS A 318 -4.32 18.80 8.42
N GLU A 319 -4.61 18.74 7.12
CA GLU A 319 -4.76 17.48 6.41
C GLU A 319 -3.42 16.77 6.15
N ALA A 320 -2.40 17.50 5.70
CA ALA A 320 -1.04 16.98 5.59
C ALA A 320 -0.53 16.46 6.94
N TRP A 321 -0.77 17.22 8.02
CA TRP A 321 -0.43 16.80 9.36
C TRP A 321 -1.17 15.52 9.80
N LEU A 322 -2.49 15.43 9.57
CA LEU A 322 -3.30 14.25 9.87
C LEU A 322 -2.79 13.00 9.15
N ARG A 323 -2.47 13.10 7.86
CA ARG A 323 -1.92 11.99 7.07
C ARG A 323 -0.59 11.52 7.64
N SER A 324 0.29 12.46 8.01
CA SER A 324 1.56 12.14 8.63
C SER A 324 1.42 11.34 9.93
N ARG A 325 0.30 11.44 10.66
CA ARG A 325 0.08 10.67 11.91
C ARG A 325 -0.04 9.16 11.71
N SER A 326 -0.51 8.71 10.55
CA SER A 326 -0.59 7.27 10.24
C SER A 326 0.71 6.69 9.70
N VAL A 327 1.51 7.53 9.02
CA VAL A 327 2.72 7.12 8.31
C VAL A 327 3.99 7.31 9.15
N LYS A 328 4.10 8.41 9.91
CA LYS A 328 5.29 8.68 10.73
C LYS A 328 5.64 7.55 11.70
N PRO A 329 4.69 6.89 12.38
CA PRO A 329 5.03 5.74 13.25
C PRO A 329 5.60 4.55 12.49
N VAL A 330 5.41 4.48 11.18
CA VAL A 330 5.86 3.38 10.32
C VAL A 330 7.22 3.67 9.70
N LEU A 331 7.54 4.94 9.44
CA LEU A 331 8.78 5.32 8.75
C LEU A 331 9.81 5.99 9.66
N ASN A 332 9.35 6.72 10.67
CA ASN A 332 10.17 7.63 11.47
C ASN A 332 10.12 7.31 12.97
N ASP A 333 9.84 6.05 13.34
CA ASP A 333 10.18 5.60 14.69
C ASP A 333 11.68 5.24 14.76
N GLU A 334 12.24 5.10 15.97
CA GLU A 334 13.69 4.85 16.15
C GLU A 334 14.20 3.64 15.34
N GLY A 335 13.34 2.63 15.14
CA GLY A 335 13.63 1.49 14.25
C GLY A 335 13.51 1.82 12.76
N GLY A 336 12.42 2.46 12.32
CA GLY A 336 12.15 2.81 10.92
C GLY A 336 13.22 3.70 10.29
N GLU A 337 13.71 4.72 11.00
CA GLU A 337 14.79 5.58 10.46
C GLU A 337 16.10 4.80 10.25
N THR A 338 16.36 3.83 11.12
CA THR A 338 17.52 2.95 11.04
C THR A 338 17.41 1.99 9.85
N TYR A 339 16.29 1.30 9.70
CA TYR A 339 16.08 0.38 8.58
C TYR A 339 15.97 1.09 7.23
N ASP A 340 15.40 2.30 7.19
CA ASP A 340 15.40 3.13 5.99
C ASP A 340 16.83 3.52 5.55
N ARG A 341 17.71 3.81 6.51
CA ARG A 341 19.13 4.06 6.24
C ARG A 341 19.81 2.81 5.69
N TYR A 342 19.60 1.65 6.33
CA TYR A 342 20.15 0.37 5.83
C TYR A 342 19.64 0.03 4.43
N ALA A 343 18.36 0.27 4.14
CA ALA A 343 17.80 0.13 2.81
C ALA A 343 18.50 1.05 1.79
N ARG A 344 18.68 2.35 2.12
CA ARG A 344 19.39 3.31 1.26
C ARG A 344 20.83 2.89 0.99
N ASP A 345 21.55 2.47 2.02
CA ASP A 345 22.95 2.06 1.91
C ASP A 345 23.06 0.76 1.10
N TRP A 346 22.16 -0.19 1.30
CA TRP A 346 22.08 -1.41 0.50
C TRP A 346 21.77 -1.11 -0.97
N ILE A 347 20.81 -0.23 -1.26
CA ILE A 347 20.49 0.24 -2.61
C ILE A 347 21.71 0.91 -3.26
N ARG A 348 22.43 1.76 -2.53
CA ARG A 348 23.67 2.41 -3.01
C ARG A 348 24.76 1.39 -3.30
N GLN A 349 24.97 0.42 -2.41
CA GLN A 349 25.96 -0.63 -2.58
C GLN A 349 25.67 -1.46 -3.83
N MET A 350 24.42 -1.88 -4.01
CA MET A 350 24.01 -2.63 -5.19
C MET A 350 24.11 -1.80 -6.49
N ARG A 351 24.01 -0.47 -6.40
CA ARG A 351 24.32 0.48 -7.49
C ARG A 351 25.80 0.82 -7.62
N GLY A 352 26.70 0.15 -6.92
CA GLY A 352 28.15 0.45 -6.93
C GLY A 352 28.51 1.87 -6.47
N GLN A 353 27.60 2.57 -5.80
CA GLN A 353 27.75 3.93 -5.27
C GLN A 353 28.05 3.92 -3.77
N GLY A 354 28.10 2.74 -3.14
CA GLY A 354 28.59 2.60 -1.77
C GLY A 354 30.10 2.82 -1.74
N GLU A 355 30.59 3.56 -0.75
CA GLU A 355 32.02 3.55 -0.45
C GLU A 355 32.45 2.09 -0.25
N PHE A 356 33.52 1.69 -0.92
CA PHE A 356 34.29 0.52 -0.53
C PHE A 356 34.72 0.76 0.93
N LEU A 357 33.94 0.26 1.88
CA LEU A 357 34.45 -0.13 3.19
C LEU A 357 35.33 -1.38 2.98
N LEU A 358 36.42 -1.18 2.23
CA LEU A 358 37.60 -2.00 2.37
C LEU A 358 38.11 -1.73 3.78
N ARG A 359 38.03 -2.80 4.58
CA ARG A 359 38.72 -3.00 5.84
C ARG A 359 40.05 -2.22 5.90
N GLY A 360 40.18 -1.37 6.92
CA GLY A 360 41.42 -1.16 7.64
C GLY A 360 41.31 -1.89 8.96
#